data_AF-A0A496TXB1-F1
#
_entry.id   AF-A0A496TXB1-F1
#
_cell.length_a   1.000
_cell.length_b   1.000
_cell.length_c   1.000
_cell.angle_alpha   90.00
_cell.angle_beta   90.00
_cell.angle_gamma   90.00
#
_symmetry.space_group_name_H-M   'P 1'
#
loop_
_entity.id
_entity.type
_entity.pdbx_description
1 polymer ?
#
loop_
_entity_poly.entity_id
_entity_poly.type
_entity_poly.pdbx_seq_one_letter_code
_entity_poly.pdbx_strand_id
1 'polypeptide(L)'
;VSGQKTSRYHVVVSRALLTKSLLSLDEVDDVLRFQLGKAQLAYAESFLAVQYLINKWHWAGIRNFFAILKKQPDWQKSFTQAFGMDQYEFEEIFFNYLHQKYRWNFLLDANLYLWTALPLLVLLAFIIIRLQNRRTVNRWEQETKYFQSPEDNET
;
A
#
# COMPACT_ATOMS: atom_id res chain seq x y z
N VAL A 1 14.08 -21.83 -6.41
CA VAL A 1 14.74 -20.49 -6.44
C VAL A 1 13.77 -19.32 -6.75
N SER A 2 12.42 -19.49 -6.64
CA SER A 2 11.46 -18.50 -7.19
C SER A 2 10.88 -17.47 -6.19
N GLY A 3 10.97 -17.69 -4.87
CA GLY A 3 10.31 -16.82 -3.88
C GLY A 3 11.01 -15.47 -3.61
N GLN A 4 12.35 -15.46 -3.60
CA GLN A 4 13.13 -14.26 -3.22
C GLN A 4 13.00 -13.11 -4.23
N LYS A 5 12.91 -13.41 -5.54
CA LYS A 5 12.82 -12.37 -6.57
C LYS A 5 11.46 -11.66 -6.54
N THR A 6 10.38 -12.44 -6.41
CA THR A 6 9.02 -11.93 -6.28
C THR A 6 8.85 -11.02 -5.07
N SER A 7 9.38 -11.44 -3.90
CA SER A 7 9.34 -10.64 -2.67
C SER A 7 10.02 -9.27 -2.86
N ARG A 8 11.20 -9.26 -3.48
CA ARG A 8 11.98 -8.03 -3.69
C ARG A 8 11.28 -7.03 -4.63
N TYR A 9 10.55 -7.49 -5.66
CA TYR A 9 9.81 -6.60 -6.55
C TYR A 9 8.64 -5.90 -5.85
N HIS A 10 7.94 -6.59 -4.95
CA HIS A 10 6.86 -5.97 -4.17
C HIS A 10 7.35 -4.83 -3.28
N VAL A 11 8.54 -4.98 -2.68
CA VAL A 11 9.15 -3.98 -1.80
C VAL A 11 9.47 -2.69 -2.57
N VAL A 12 10.08 -2.82 -3.74
CA VAL A 12 10.50 -1.68 -4.55
C VAL A 12 9.31 -0.86 -5.04
N VAL A 13 8.25 -1.51 -5.55
CA VAL A 13 7.01 -0.82 -5.98
C VAL A 13 6.28 -0.18 -4.79
N SER A 14 6.22 -0.86 -3.65
CA SER A 14 5.56 -0.31 -2.45
C SER A 14 6.22 1.00 -1.98
N ARG A 15 7.55 1.10 -2.06
CA ARG A 15 8.27 2.33 -1.73
C ARG A 15 7.94 3.47 -2.71
N ALA A 16 7.89 3.19 -4.01
CA ALA A 16 7.58 4.17 -5.04
C ALA A 16 6.15 4.72 -4.95
N LEU A 17 5.18 3.87 -4.60
CA LEU A 17 3.79 4.27 -4.31
C LEU A 17 3.73 5.31 -3.17
N LEU A 18 4.54 5.12 -2.13
CA LEU A 18 4.59 6.03 -0.97
C LEU A 18 5.28 7.35 -1.31
N THR A 19 6.35 7.30 -2.10
CA THR A 19 7.09 8.51 -2.51
C THR A 19 6.48 9.22 -3.72
N LYS A 20 5.32 8.75 -4.21
CA LYS A 20 4.67 9.25 -5.44
C LYS A 20 5.64 9.32 -6.63
N SER A 21 6.53 8.34 -6.71
CA SER A 21 7.59 8.28 -7.70
C SER A 21 7.47 7.05 -8.59
N LEU A 22 6.25 6.56 -8.79
CA LEU A 22 5.98 5.56 -9.82
C LEU A 22 6.41 6.13 -11.15
N LEU A 23 7.07 5.30 -11.96
CA LEU A 23 7.44 5.69 -13.30
C LEU A 23 6.20 5.57 -14.19
N SER A 24 5.94 6.62 -14.95
CA SER A 24 4.93 6.59 -16.00
C SER A 24 5.39 5.64 -17.11
N LEU A 25 4.46 4.97 -17.82
CA LEU A 25 4.86 3.94 -18.80
C LEU A 25 5.72 4.49 -19.96
N ASP A 26 5.63 5.79 -20.27
CA ASP A 26 6.49 6.47 -21.24
C ASP A 26 7.94 6.62 -20.74
N GLU A 27 8.14 6.76 -19.43
CA GLU A 27 9.47 6.84 -18.80
C GLU A 27 10.18 5.47 -18.76
N VAL A 28 9.44 4.36 -18.87
CA VAL A 28 9.98 3.00 -18.89
C VAL A 28 10.74 2.70 -20.19
N ASP A 29 10.45 3.40 -21.29
CA ASP A 29 11.19 3.26 -22.55
C ASP A 29 12.65 3.76 -22.45
N ASP A 30 12.96 4.58 -21.44
CA ASP A 30 14.30 5.13 -21.17
C ASP A 30 15.07 4.36 -20.07
N VAL A 31 14.64 3.13 -19.74
CA VAL A 31 15.21 2.29 -18.65
C VAL A 31 16.72 2.10 -18.70
N LEU A 32 17.32 2.15 -19.89
CA LEU A 32 18.77 2.00 -20.10
C LEU A 32 19.59 3.21 -19.58
N ARG A 33 18.95 4.36 -19.29
CA ARG A 33 19.61 5.58 -18.82
C ARG A 33 19.49 5.81 -17.31
N PHE A 34 18.80 4.93 -16.60
CA PHE A 34 18.48 5.13 -15.18
C PHE A 34 19.61 4.74 -14.22
N GLN A 35 19.74 5.52 -13.13
CA GLN A 35 20.48 5.11 -11.93
C GLN A 35 19.92 3.77 -11.39
N LEU A 36 20.80 2.90 -10.88
CA LEU A 36 20.53 1.49 -10.55
C LEU A 36 19.21 1.20 -9.81
N GLY A 37 18.74 2.12 -8.97
CA GLY A 37 17.47 2.00 -8.23
C GLY A 37 16.21 2.19 -9.09
N LYS A 38 16.22 3.12 -10.05
CA LYS A 38 15.09 3.37 -10.96
C LYS A 38 14.90 2.22 -11.96
N ALA A 39 16.00 1.62 -12.43
CA ALA A 39 15.94 0.43 -13.27
C ALA A 39 15.29 -0.76 -12.54
N GLN A 40 15.60 -0.97 -11.26
CA GLN A 40 14.98 -2.04 -10.47
C GLN A 40 13.47 -1.82 -10.26
N LEU A 41 13.05 -0.56 -10.11
CA LEU A 41 11.63 -0.21 -10.01
C LEU A 41 10.90 -0.50 -11.33
N ALA A 42 11.44 -0.05 -12.46
CA ALA A 42 10.84 -0.30 -13.76
C ALA A 42 10.70 -1.81 -14.07
N TYR A 43 11.70 -2.62 -13.73
CA TYR A 43 11.61 -4.08 -13.86
C TYR A 43 10.52 -4.69 -12.97
N ALA A 44 10.39 -4.19 -11.73
CA ALA A 44 9.37 -4.65 -10.80
C ALA A 44 7.95 -4.29 -11.28
N GLU A 45 7.75 -3.05 -11.73
CA GLU A 45 6.49 -2.56 -12.29
C GLU A 45 6.09 -3.35 -13.54
N SER A 46 7.03 -3.54 -14.48
CA SER A 46 6.80 -4.34 -15.69
C SER A 46 6.43 -5.79 -15.35
N PHE A 47 7.13 -6.42 -14.40
CA PHE A 47 6.81 -7.78 -13.96
C PHE A 47 5.38 -7.88 -13.39
N LEU A 48 5.00 -6.93 -12.53
CA LEU A 48 3.68 -6.92 -11.91
C LEU A 48 2.57 -6.58 -12.90
N ALA A 49 2.82 -5.71 -13.87
CA ALA A 49 1.89 -5.37 -14.94
C ALA A 49 1.58 -6.60 -15.80
N VAL A 50 2.61 -7.34 -16.23
CA VAL A 50 2.45 -8.60 -16.97
C VAL A 50 1.72 -9.64 -16.12
N GLN A 51 2.08 -9.76 -14.84
CA GLN A 51 1.40 -10.69 -13.94
C GLN A 51 -0.08 -10.33 -13.74
N TYR A 52 -0.42 -9.05 -13.64
CA TYR A 52 -1.79 -8.57 -13.56
C TYR A 52 -2.58 -8.91 -14.83
N LEU A 53 -2.00 -8.66 -16.01
CA LEU A 53 -2.60 -9.03 -17.29
C LEU A 53 -2.85 -10.54 -17.39
N ILE A 54 -1.89 -11.37 -16.99
CA ILE A 54 -2.04 -12.83 -16.96
C ILE A 54 -3.14 -13.25 -15.97
N ASN A 55 -3.23 -12.62 -14.79
CA ASN A 55 -4.26 -12.98 -13.82
C ASN A 55 -5.68 -12.64 -14.30
N LYS A 56 -5.84 -11.55 -15.06
CA LYS A 56 -7.15 -11.07 -15.51
C LYS A 56 -7.58 -11.61 -16.88
N TRP A 57 -6.64 -11.77 -17.83
CA TRP A 57 -6.93 -12.25 -19.19
C TRP A 57 -6.28 -13.60 -19.53
N HIS A 58 -5.60 -14.23 -18.56
CA HIS A 58 -4.87 -15.49 -18.75
C HIS A 58 -3.78 -15.38 -19.83
N TRP A 59 -3.07 -16.48 -20.07
CA TRP A 59 -2.08 -16.55 -21.15
C TRP A 59 -2.70 -16.40 -22.55
N ALA A 60 -4.01 -16.67 -22.68
CA ALA A 60 -4.74 -16.51 -23.93
C ALA A 60 -4.79 -15.04 -24.38
N GLY A 61 -5.06 -14.10 -23.46
CA GLY A 61 -5.07 -12.67 -23.77
C GLY A 61 -3.70 -12.15 -24.22
N ILE A 62 -2.63 -12.56 -23.53
CA ILE A 62 -1.24 -12.21 -23.90
C ILE A 62 -0.91 -12.74 -25.30
N ARG A 63 -1.27 -13.99 -25.60
CA ARG A 63 -1.04 -14.59 -26.92
C ARG A 63 -1.82 -13.86 -28.02
N ASN A 64 -3.07 -13.49 -27.74
CA ASN A 64 -3.89 -12.73 -28.67
C ASN A 64 -3.29 -11.35 -28.96
N PHE A 65 -2.81 -10.65 -27.93
CA PHE A 65 -2.12 -9.37 -28.07
C PHE A 65 -0.92 -9.45 -29.01
N PHE A 66 -0.01 -10.40 -28.80
CA PHE A 66 1.15 -10.57 -29.70
C PHE A 66 0.75 -11.02 -31.12
N ALA A 67 -0.34 -11.77 -31.27
CA ALA A 67 -0.85 -12.15 -32.58
C ALA A 67 -1.41 -10.94 -33.36
N ILE A 68 -2.08 -10.01 -32.67
CA ILE A 68 -2.57 -8.74 -33.23
C ILE A 68 -1.37 -7.84 -33.56
N LEU A 69 -0.44 -7.65 -32.63
CA LEU A 69 0.74 -6.80 -32.80
C LEU A 69 1.62 -7.23 -33.98
N LYS A 70 1.73 -8.54 -34.23
CA LYS A 70 2.44 -9.07 -35.40
C LYS A 70 1.78 -8.68 -36.73
N LYS A 71 0.45 -8.58 -36.77
CA LYS A 71 -0.31 -8.20 -37.98
C LYS A 71 -0.38 -6.70 -38.15
N GLN A 72 -0.44 -5.98 -37.04
CA GLN A 72 -0.55 -4.53 -36.98
C GLN A 72 0.47 -4.03 -35.95
N PRO A 73 1.65 -3.54 -36.39
CA PRO A 73 2.72 -3.07 -35.51
C PRO A 73 2.42 -1.66 -34.96
N ASP A 74 1.23 -1.50 -34.38
CA ASP A 74 0.77 -0.30 -33.68
C ASP A 74 0.42 -0.76 -32.27
N TRP A 75 1.26 -0.39 -31.30
CA TRP A 75 1.16 -0.83 -29.92
C TRP A 75 -0.18 -0.47 -29.30
N GLN A 76 -0.56 0.81 -29.38
CA GLN A 76 -1.77 1.35 -28.77
C GLN A 76 -3.00 0.64 -29.30
N LYS A 77 -3.13 0.55 -30.63
CA LYS A 77 -4.28 -0.10 -31.27
C LYS A 77 -4.32 -1.60 -30.98
N SER A 78 -3.17 -2.26 -30.99
CA SER A 78 -3.09 -3.69 -30.68
C SER A 78 -3.47 -3.98 -29.24
N PHE A 79 -3.07 -3.11 -28.32
CA PHE A 79 -3.35 -3.25 -26.89
C PHE A 79 -4.86 -3.07 -26.63
N THR A 80 -5.44 -2.00 -27.17
CA THR A 80 -6.88 -1.76 -27.09
C THR A 80 -7.69 -2.87 -27.73
N GLN A 81 -7.27 -3.38 -28.89
CA GLN A 81 -7.96 -4.48 -29.56
C GLN A 81 -7.86 -5.80 -28.76
N ALA A 82 -6.75 -6.05 -28.07
CA ALA A 82 -6.54 -7.28 -27.33
C ALA A 82 -7.21 -7.29 -25.95
N PHE A 83 -7.20 -6.14 -25.25
CA PHE A 83 -7.61 -6.04 -23.85
C PHE A 83 -8.87 -5.18 -23.63
N GLY A 84 -9.35 -4.50 -24.67
CA GLY A 84 -10.58 -3.70 -24.62
C GLY A 84 -10.45 -2.37 -23.88
N MET A 85 -9.23 -1.94 -23.59
CA MET A 85 -8.91 -0.70 -22.88
C MET A 85 -7.62 -0.11 -23.45
N ASP A 86 -7.47 1.20 -23.41
CA ASP A 86 -6.19 1.81 -23.81
C ASP A 86 -5.13 1.69 -22.71
N GLN A 87 -3.92 2.14 -23.03
CA GLN A 87 -2.79 2.05 -22.10
C GLN A 87 -2.97 2.92 -20.86
N TYR A 88 -3.62 4.08 -20.99
CA TYR A 88 -3.82 5.01 -19.89
C TYR A 88 -4.88 4.47 -18.91
N GLU A 89 -5.98 3.94 -19.44
CA GLU A 89 -7.00 3.23 -18.67
C GLU A 89 -6.40 2.01 -17.95
N PHE A 90 -5.53 1.25 -18.64
CA PHE A 90 -4.81 0.15 -18.03
C PHE A 90 -3.93 0.61 -16.87
N GLU A 91 -3.17 1.69 -17.05
CA GLU A 91 -2.28 2.24 -16.04
C GLU A 91 -3.06 2.68 -14.79
N GLU A 92 -4.18 3.39 -14.97
CA GLU A 92 -5.04 3.80 -13.86
C GLU A 92 -5.57 2.59 -13.08
N ILE A 93 -6.11 1.59 -13.79
CA ILE A 93 -6.64 0.36 -13.18
C ILE A 93 -5.52 -0.41 -12.47
N PHE A 94 -4.36 -0.51 -13.09
CA PHE A 94 -3.20 -1.23 -12.58
C PHE A 94 -2.65 -0.54 -11.32
N PHE A 95 -2.51 0.78 -11.33
CA PHE A 95 -2.04 1.54 -10.17
C PHE A 95 -3.03 1.49 -9.02
N ASN A 96 -4.34 1.56 -9.30
CA ASN A 96 -5.37 1.35 -8.29
C ASN A 96 -5.30 -0.06 -7.68
N TYR A 97 -5.10 -1.09 -8.50
CA TYR A 97 -4.86 -2.46 -8.03
C TYR A 97 -3.60 -2.57 -7.16
N LEU A 98 -2.49 -1.95 -7.58
CA LEU A 98 -1.25 -1.93 -6.84
C LEU A 98 -1.43 -1.25 -5.48
N HIS A 99 -2.11 -0.10 -5.45
CA HIS A 99 -2.48 0.56 -4.21
C HIS A 99 -3.31 -0.37 -3.33
N GLN A 100 -4.40 -0.96 -3.81
CA GLN A 100 -5.25 -1.78 -2.95
C GLN A 100 -4.54 -3.03 -2.41
N LYS A 101 -3.68 -3.66 -3.22
CA LYS A 101 -2.99 -4.91 -2.87
C LYS A 101 -1.72 -4.72 -2.06
N TYR A 102 -0.96 -3.65 -2.31
CA TYR A 102 0.38 -3.45 -1.73
C TYR A 102 0.47 -2.29 -0.74
N ARG A 103 -0.61 -1.51 -0.51
CA ARG A 103 -0.65 -0.41 0.49
C ARG A 103 -0.12 -0.78 1.87
N TRP A 104 -0.31 -2.03 2.29
CA TRP A 104 0.09 -2.51 3.62
C TRP A 104 1.35 -3.40 3.59
N ASN A 105 1.82 -3.82 2.41
CA ASN A 105 2.99 -4.68 2.30
C ASN A 105 4.30 -3.97 2.68
N PHE A 106 4.34 -2.64 2.62
CA PHE A 106 5.45 -1.86 3.17
C PHE A 106 5.62 -2.04 4.69
N LEU A 107 4.54 -2.27 5.43
CA LEU A 107 4.62 -2.51 6.89
C LEU A 107 5.33 -3.82 7.21
N LEU A 108 5.25 -4.82 6.33
CA LEU A 108 5.86 -6.14 6.54
C LEU A 108 7.39 -6.12 6.40
N ASP A 109 7.94 -5.19 5.61
CA ASP A 109 9.39 -5.03 5.44
C ASP A 109 9.99 -4.04 6.46
N ALA A 110 9.13 -3.36 7.22
CA ALA A 110 9.50 -2.38 8.23
C ALA A 110 9.87 -3.04 9.57
N ASN A 111 10.68 -4.11 9.55
CA ASN A 111 11.16 -4.80 10.75
C ASN A 111 11.95 -3.86 11.70
N LEU A 112 12.39 -2.67 11.26
CA LEU A 112 12.97 -1.68 12.17
C LEU A 112 11.91 -0.72 12.76
N TYR A 113 10.88 -0.35 11.97
CA TYR A 113 9.88 0.63 12.41
C TYR A 113 8.73 0.00 13.20
N LEU A 114 8.37 -1.26 12.96
CA LEU A 114 7.36 -1.95 13.76
C LEU A 114 7.80 -2.07 15.23
N TRP A 115 9.07 -2.41 15.46
CA TRP A 115 9.63 -2.53 16.81
C TRP A 115 9.75 -1.19 17.53
N THR A 116 9.84 -0.05 16.82
CA THR A 116 9.80 1.28 17.44
C THR A 116 8.38 1.86 17.55
N ALA A 117 7.51 1.57 16.59
CA ALA A 117 6.15 2.08 16.55
C ALA A 117 5.24 1.38 17.56
N LEU A 118 5.42 0.07 17.78
CA LEU A 118 4.64 -0.70 18.75
C LEU A 118 4.77 -0.18 20.19
N PRO A 119 5.98 0.00 20.77
CA PRO A 119 6.11 0.56 22.11
C PRO A 119 5.63 2.01 22.19
N LEU A 120 5.77 2.80 21.11
CA LEU A 120 5.24 4.16 21.06
C LEU A 120 3.70 4.18 21.12
N LEU A 121 3.04 3.25 20.44
CA LEU A 121 1.59 3.09 20.45
C LEU A 121 1.09 2.64 21.83
N VAL A 122 1.81 1.73 22.47
CA VAL A 122 1.53 1.31 23.86
C VAL A 122 1.70 2.46 24.85
N LEU A 123 2.77 3.27 24.70
CA LEU A 123 2.99 4.46 25.51
C LEU A 123 1.86 5.49 25.33
N LEU A 124 1.45 5.75 24.09
CA LEU A 124 0.33 6.65 23.80
C LEU A 124 -0.99 6.13 24.40
N ALA A 125 -1.29 4.85 24.22
CA ALA A 125 -2.47 4.22 24.83
C ALA A 125 -2.43 4.34 26.36
N PHE A 126 -1.27 4.09 26.98
CA PHE A 126 -1.08 4.24 28.42
C PHE A 126 -1.30 5.69 28.89
N ILE A 127 -0.77 6.68 28.17
CA ILE A 127 -0.98 8.10 28.48
C ILE A 127 -2.46 8.47 28.37
N ILE A 128 -3.15 8.03 27.31
CA ILE A 128 -4.58 8.29 27.12
C ILE A 128 -5.41 7.67 28.24
N ILE A 129 -5.16 6.40 28.57
CA ILE A 129 -5.83 5.70 29.68
C ILE A 129 -5.59 6.43 30.99
N ARG A 130 -4.34 6.87 31.26
CA ARG A 130 -3.98 7.58 32.49
C ARG A 130 -4.64 8.96 32.57
N LEU A 131 -4.76 9.67 31.46
CA LEU A 131 -5.47 10.95 31.38
C LEU A 131 -6.99 10.78 31.57
N GLN A 132 -7.57 9.71 31.04
CA GLN A 132 -8.99 9.40 31.26
C GLN A 132 -9.25 8.98 32.71
N ASN A 133 -8.39 8.15 33.31
CA ASN A 133 -8.55 7.70 34.69
C ASN A 133 -8.51 8.85 35.72
N ARG A 134 -7.74 9.91 35.44
CA ARG A 134 -7.74 11.13 36.27
C ARG A 134 -9.10 11.82 36.33
N ARG A 135 -9.88 11.76 35.24
CA ARG A 135 -11.24 12.35 35.21
C ARG A 135 -12.24 11.52 36.00
N THR A 136 -12.04 10.20 36.04
CA THR A 136 -12.88 9.28 36.81
C THR A 136 -12.62 9.40 38.31
N VAL A 137 -11.36 9.48 38.73
CA VAL A 137 -10.99 9.62 40.16
C VAL A 137 -11.51 10.93 40.75
N ASN A 138 -11.40 12.05 40.04
CA ASN A 138 -11.94 13.33 40.50
C ASN A 138 -13.47 13.32 40.68
N ARG A 139 -14.18 12.46 39.94
CA ARG A 139 -15.63 12.32 40.06
C ARG A 139 -15.99 11.54 41.34
N TRP A 140 -15.25 10.48 41.65
CA TRP A 140 -15.44 9.69 42.87
C TRP A 140 -15.07 10.45 44.15
N GLU A 141 -14.09 11.36 44.11
CA GLU A 141 -13.76 12.26 45.24
C GLU A 141 -14.86 13.29 45.55
N GLN A 142 -15.63 13.70 44.53
CA GLN A 142 -16.77 14.61 44.72
C GLN A 142 -17.99 13.87 45.29
N GLU A 143 -18.23 12.63 44.83
CA GLU A 143 -19.29 11.76 45.34
C GLU A 143 -19.03 11.34 46.80
N THR A 144 -17.77 11.05 47.18
CA THR A 144 -17.41 10.74 48.59
C THR A 144 -17.51 11.96 49.51
N LYS A 145 -17.21 13.17 49.03
CA LYS A 145 -17.45 14.41 49.80
C LYS A 145 -18.95 14.71 49.99
N TYR A 146 -19.79 14.41 48.99
CA TYR A 146 -21.24 14.54 49.10
C TYR A 146 -21.86 13.50 50.05
N PHE A 147 -21.26 12.31 50.16
CA PHE A 147 -21.73 11.25 51.07
C PHE A 147 -21.30 11.46 52.54
N GLN A 148 -20.38 12.39 52.82
CA GLN A 148 -19.86 12.67 54.17
C GLN A 148 -20.40 13.95 54.82
N SER A 149 -21.42 14.61 54.26
CA SER A 149 -22.03 15.81 54.85
C SER A 149 -23.44 16.03 54.28
N PRO A 150 -24.56 16.07 55.04
CA PRO A 150 -24.80 15.86 56.48
C PRO A 150 -25.96 14.85 56.78
N GLU A 151 -25.70 13.82 57.59
CA GLU A 151 -26.76 13.07 58.33
C GLU A 151 -26.48 13.10 59.85
N ASP A 152 -25.66 14.06 60.28
CA ASP A 152 -25.13 14.18 61.64
C ASP A 152 -25.95 15.17 62.48
N ASN A 153 -27.14 15.56 62.02
CA ASN A 153 -27.96 16.60 62.66
C ASN A 153 -29.46 16.28 62.75
N GLU A 154 -29.83 15.05 63.13
CA GLU A 154 -31.15 14.80 63.73
C GLU A 154 -31.00 13.90 64.96
N THR A 155 -30.83 14.57 66.11
CA THR A 155 -31.21 14.07 67.45
C THR A 155 -32.71 14.25 67.68
#